data_AF-A0A9W8LAB5-F1
#
_entry.id   AF-A0A9W8LAB5-F1
#
_cell.length_a   1.000
_cell.length_b   1.000
_cell.length_c   1.000
_cell.angle_alpha   90.00
_cell.angle_beta   90.00
_cell.angle_gamma   90.00
#
_symmetry.space_group_name_H-M   'P 1'
#
loop_
_entity.id
_entity.type
_entity.pdbx_description
1 polymer ?
#
loop_
_entity_poly.entity_id
_entity_poly.type
_entity_poly.pdbx_seq_one_letter_code
_entity_poly.pdbx_strand_id
1 'polypeptide(L)'
;MGGDDFHKGVKEPSTRLDGSGLRILIVHTRWNSEIVDPLVEGSIAALVNYGVKRENIVVRDVPGAFELPSAAHRLIRQSQQQQSQNLLLGSPQVTQILPFDAAICVGVLIKGSTMHFEYIADATTNGIMRVGLDTGIPVVFGVLTCLTEEQAMQRAGIGKGDDKGHNHGTDWGSAAVEMALLNAGDSVEPVRKREMTPIILRKIEQRAWGPGQLRVAIVHTVENWDIVERLVNELRYELKNKHFVNVFNIKLTQSESIHEIPQYIARLHSRYQIIYAVGVEFKTSPLYEPRLVDLLTRRLGALGGELKLPLPVFDCILVRDSQEQLEQQMQDGCFAKSWARRGIDAFTMLGPR
;
A
#
# COMPACT_ATOMS: atom_id res chain seq x y z
N MET A 1 -9.73 -44.22 26.97
CA MET A 1 -8.41 -43.65 26.69
C MET A 1 -8.34 -43.41 25.20
N GLY A 2 -8.84 -42.26 24.73
CA GLY A 2 -8.64 -41.83 23.34
C GLY A 2 -7.39 -40.95 23.35
N GLY A 3 -6.30 -41.43 22.77
CA GLY A 3 -5.16 -40.56 22.49
C GLY A 3 -5.59 -39.58 21.41
N ASP A 4 -5.53 -38.28 21.72
CA ASP A 4 -5.73 -37.25 20.71
C ASP A 4 -4.66 -37.40 19.63
N ASP A 5 -5.09 -37.76 18.43
CA ASP A 5 -4.27 -37.93 17.24
C ASP A 5 -3.83 -36.53 16.75
N PHE A 6 -2.87 -35.94 17.46
CA PHE A 6 -2.29 -34.64 17.11
C PHE A 6 -1.42 -34.78 15.86
N HIS A 7 -1.97 -34.44 14.70
CA HIS A 7 -1.20 -34.32 13.48
C HIS A 7 -0.50 -32.94 13.42
N LYS A 8 0.83 -32.94 13.48
CA LYS A 8 1.67 -31.74 13.37
C LYS A 8 1.78 -31.30 11.91
N GLY A 9 1.46 -30.03 11.61
CA GLY A 9 1.54 -29.44 10.26
C GLY A 9 0.19 -28.98 9.72
N VAL A 10 0.19 -28.30 8.57
CA VAL A 10 -1.05 -27.89 7.89
C VAL A 10 -1.59 -29.09 7.11
N LYS A 11 -2.87 -29.43 7.30
CA LYS A 11 -3.51 -30.47 6.48
C LYS A 11 -3.52 -30.02 5.02
N GLU A 12 -3.24 -30.94 4.11
CA GLU A 12 -3.28 -30.60 2.68
C GLU A 12 -4.68 -30.10 2.29
N PRO A 13 -4.76 -29.03 1.47
CA PRO A 13 -6.03 -28.51 1.00
C PRO A 13 -6.76 -29.55 0.15
N SER A 14 -8.09 -29.54 0.22
CA SER A 14 -8.96 -30.49 -0.51
C SER A 14 -8.87 -30.34 -2.04
N THR A 15 -8.31 -29.24 -2.52
CA THR A 15 -8.13 -28.92 -3.94
C THR A 15 -6.65 -28.72 -4.25
N ARG A 16 -6.26 -29.16 -5.45
CA ARG A 16 -4.89 -28.96 -5.93
C ARG A 16 -4.64 -27.47 -6.17
N LEU A 17 -3.68 -26.90 -5.45
CA LEU A 17 -3.23 -25.52 -5.61
C LEU A 17 -2.19 -25.41 -6.74
N ASP A 18 -2.24 -24.32 -7.51
CA ASP A 18 -1.27 -23.99 -8.56
C ASP A 18 -0.66 -22.61 -8.29
N GLY A 19 0.60 -22.60 -7.85
CA GLY A 19 1.37 -21.40 -7.55
C GLY A 19 2.20 -20.87 -8.73
N SER A 20 2.08 -21.43 -9.94
CA SER A 20 2.98 -21.11 -11.06
C SER A 20 2.95 -19.64 -11.52
N GLY A 21 1.86 -18.94 -11.25
CA GLY A 21 1.71 -17.50 -11.50
C GLY A 21 2.18 -16.59 -10.36
N LEU A 22 2.53 -17.14 -9.19
CA LEU A 22 2.81 -16.36 -7.99
C LEU A 22 4.25 -15.82 -7.95
N ARG A 23 4.41 -14.69 -7.25
CA ARG A 23 5.68 -14.11 -6.85
C ARG A 23 5.73 -13.93 -5.33
N ILE A 24 6.71 -14.57 -4.70
CA ILE A 24 6.76 -14.72 -3.24
C ILE A 24 8.02 -14.05 -2.70
N LEU A 25 7.87 -13.29 -1.62
CA LEU A 25 8.97 -12.72 -0.86
C LEU A 25 9.29 -13.60 0.36
N ILE A 26 10.56 -13.89 0.61
CA ILE A 26 11.04 -14.47 1.86
C ILE A 26 12.01 -13.48 2.49
N VAL A 27 11.71 -13.05 3.72
CA VAL A 27 12.63 -12.24 4.54
C VAL A 27 13.06 -13.09 5.73
N HIS A 28 14.36 -13.25 5.95
CA HIS A 28 14.85 -14.09 7.04
C HIS A 28 15.94 -13.44 7.89
N THR A 29 16.06 -13.88 9.14
CA THR A 29 17.12 -13.40 10.06
C THR A 29 18.45 -14.10 9.80
N ARG A 30 19.56 -13.45 10.18
CA ARG A 30 20.89 -14.09 10.21
C ARG A 30 21.24 -14.72 11.56
N TRP A 31 20.54 -14.34 12.61
CA TRP A 31 20.64 -15.03 13.89
C TRP A 31 20.15 -16.47 13.77
N ASN A 32 20.89 -17.41 14.37
CA ASN A 32 20.61 -18.85 14.34
C ASN A 32 20.51 -19.42 12.91
N SER A 33 21.41 -19.00 12.00
CA SER A 33 21.40 -19.40 10.59
C SER A 33 21.40 -20.91 10.37
N GLU A 34 22.09 -21.68 11.22
CA GLU A 34 22.08 -23.16 11.16
C GLU A 34 20.67 -23.76 11.28
N ILE A 35 19.72 -23.04 11.87
CA ILE A 35 18.31 -23.43 12.00
C ILE A 35 17.43 -22.66 10.99
N VAL A 36 17.71 -21.38 10.76
CA VAL A 36 16.96 -20.54 9.81
C VAL A 36 17.14 -21.01 8.37
N ASP A 37 18.34 -21.37 7.95
CA ASP A 37 18.61 -21.73 6.55
C ASP A 37 17.83 -23.00 6.15
N PRO A 38 17.79 -24.09 6.95
CA PRO A 38 16.91 -25.22 6.69
C PRO A 38 15.42 -24.86 6.62
N LEU A 39 14.95 -23.91 7.43
CA LEU A 39 13.56 -23.45 7.38
C LEU A 39 13.27 -22.70 6.07
N VAL A 40 14.19 -21.81 5.65
CA VAL A 40 14.08 -21.08 4.37
C VAL A 40 14.09 -22.05 3.21
N GLU A 41 15.00 -23.03 3.19
CA GLU A 41 15.04 -24.06 2.14
C GLU A 41 13.78 -24.93 2.13
N GLY A 42 13.24 -25.27 3.31
CA GLY A 42 11.95 -25.95 3.43
C GLY A 42 10.81 -25.15 2.81
N SER A 43 10.75 -23.84 3.07
CA SER A 43 9.77 -22.94 2.44
C SER A 43 9.94 -22.88 0.93
N ILE A 44 11.17 -22.70 0.43
CA ILE A 44 11.45 -22.67 -1.01
C ILE A 44 11.05 -23.99 -1.68
N ALA A 45 11.38 -25.13 -1.07
CA ALA A 45 11.04 -26.44 -1.59
C ALA A 45 9.51 -26.63 -1.70
N ALA A 46 8.76 -26.22 -0.67
CA ALA A 46 7.30 -26.25 -0.72
C ALA A 46 6.74 -25.34 -1.82
N LEU A 47 7.21 -24.09 -1.91
CA LEU A 47 6.79 -23.16 -2.98
C LEU A 47 7.01 -23.74 -4.39
N VAL A 48 8.20 -24.32 -4.63
CA VAL A 48 8.53 -24.98 -5.90
C VAL A 48 7.64 -26.21 -6.15
N ASN A 49 7.31 -26.98 -5.12
CA ASN A 49 6.41 -28.13 -5.23
C ASN A 49 4.99 -27.73 -5.66
N TYR A 50 4.53 -26.54 -5.26
CA TYR A 50 3.28 -25.94 -5.74
C TYR A 50 3.43 -25.23 -7.10
N GLY A 51 4.60 -25.29 -7.75
CA GLY A 51 4.83 -24.76 -9.09
C GLY A 51 5.35 -23.32 -9.14
N VAL A 52 5.57 -22.64 -8.01
CA VAL A 52 6.17 -21.30 -7.98
C VAL A 52 7.55 -21.34 -8.62
N LYS A 53 7.79 -20.51 -9.63
CA LYS A 53 9.07 -20.46 -10.34
C LYS A 53 10.17 -19.92 -9.43
N ARG A 54 11.36 -20.52 -9.46
CA ARG A 54 12.53 -20.10 -8.67
C ARG A 54 12.86 -18.60 -8.84
N GLU A 55 12.78 -18.09 -10.07
CA GLU A 55 13.00 -16.66 -10.38
C GLU A 55 11.96 -15.71 -9.75
N ASN A 56 10.79 -16.24 -9.37
CA ASN A 56 9.73 -15.49 -8.71
C ASN A 56 9.80 -15.58 -7.17
N ILE A 57 10.77 -16.31 -6.62
CA ILE A 57 11.01 -16.40 -5.18
C ILE A 57 12.16 -15.45 -4.84
N VAL A 58 11.85 -14.34 -4.17
CA VAL A 58 12.86 -13.35 -3.77
C VAL A 58 13.20 -13.55 -2.31
N VAL A 59 14.47 -13.83 -2.02
CA VAL A 59 14.98 -14.02 -0.65
C VAL A 59 15.83 -12.82 -0.23
N ARG A 60 15.62 -12.30 0.98
CA ARG A 60 16.40 -11.21 1.58
C ARG A 60 16.67 -11.47 3.05
N ASP A 61 17.90 -11.23 3.49
CA ASP A 61 18.27 -11.35 4.89
C ASP A 61 18.16 -10.01 5.64
N VAL A 62 17.97 -10.10 6.95
CA VAL A 62 18.05 -9.01 7.92
C VAL A 62 18.91 -9.42 9.13
N PRO A 63 19.42 -8.47 9.93
CA PRO A 63 20.21 -8.80 11.12
C PRO A 63 19.46 -9.72 12.10
N GLY A 64 18.31 -9.27 12.64
CA GLY A 64 17.53 -10.03 13.63
C GLY A 64 16.03 -9.95 13.41
N ALA A 65 15.27 -10.61 14.30
CA ALA A 65 13.82 -10.76 14.17
C ALA A 65 13.08 -9.41 14.23
N PHE A 66 13.61 -8.46 15.01
CA PHE A 66 13.02 -7.13 15.18
C PHE A 66 12.97 -6.33 13.87
N GLU A 67 13.86 -6.62 12.92
CA GLU A 67 13.89 -5.96 11.61
C GLU A 67 12.93 -6.58 10.58
N LEU A 68 12.43 -7.82 10.82
CA LEU A 68 11.55 -8.53 9.87
C LEU A 68 10.33 -7.70 9.43
N PRO A 69 9.55 -7.07 10.35
CA PRO A 69 8.38 -6.30 9.94
C PRO A 69 8.73 -5.12 9.03
N SER A 70 9.75 -4.34 9.41
CA SER A 70 10.14 -3.15 8.66
C SER A 70 10.65 -3.49 7.26
N ALA A 71 11.49 -4.54 7.16
CA ALA A 71 12.04 -5.00 5.90
C ALA A 71 10.94 -5.56 4.98
N ALA A 72 10.07 -6.42 5.49
CA ALA A 72 8.95 -6.98 4.72
C ALA A 72 8.03 -5.88 4.20
N HIS A 73 7.60 -4.95 5.07
CA HIS A 73 6.76 -3.83 4.69
C HIS A 73 7.39 -2.98 3.58
N ARG A 74 8.67 -2.62 3.72
CA ARG A 74 9.38 -1.83 2.72
C ARG A 74 9.47 -2.54 1.37
N LEU A 75 9.83 -3.82 1.36
CA LEU A 75 10.01 -4.60 0.12
C LEU A 75 8.68 -4.86 -0.59
N ILE A 76 7.61 -5.14 0.15
CA ILE A 76 6.25 -5.29 -0.40
C ILE A 76 5.79 -3.98 -1.03
N ARG A 77 5.89 -2.85 -0.31
CA ARG A 77 5.46 -1.55 -0.86
C ARG A 77 6.30 -1.13 -2.06
N GLN A 78 7.60 -1.40 -2.04
CA GLN A 78 8.48 -1.09 -3.17
C GLN A 78 8.07 -1.88 -4.43
N SER A 79 7.70 -3.15 -4.30
CA SER A 79 7.26 -3.95 -5.46
C SER A 79 5.91 -3.47 -6.02
N GLN A 80 4.97 -3.07 -5.16
CA GLN A 80 3.70 -2.44 -5.55
C GLN A 80 3.91 -1.09 -6.28
N GLN A 81 4.87 -0.28 -5.83
CA GLN A 81 5.18 1.01 -6.46
C GLN A 81 5.86 0.85 -7.82
N GLN A 82 6.75 -0.14 -7.99
CA GLN A 82 7.43 -0.42 -9.26
C GLN A 82 6.44 -0.85 -10.36
N GLN A 83 5.39 -1.60 -10.00
CA GLN A 83 4.29 -1.90 -10.91
C GLN A 83 3.61 -0.64 -11.45
N SER A 84 3.36 0.34 -10.56
CA SER A 84 2.68 1.59 -10.92
C SER A 84 3.51 2.47 -11.87
N GLN A 85 4.85 2.39 -11.82
CA GLN A 85 5.73 3.18 -12.69
C GLN A 85 5.87 2.56 -14.09
N ASN A 86 5.91 1.24 -14.20
CA ASN A 86 6.05 0.54 -15.49
C ASN A 86 4.81 0.67 -16.38
N LEU A 87 3.62 0.78 -15.79
CA LEU A 87 2.37 1.05 -16.52
C LEU A 87 2.34 2.46 -17.16
N LEU A 88 3.17 3.39 -16.69
CA LEU A 88 3.18 4.79 -17.13
C LEU A 88 4.18 5.07 -18.26
N LEU A 89 5.25 4.27 -18.38
CA LEU A 89 6.34 4.56 -19.32
C LEU A 89 6.24 3.88 -20.70
N GLY A 90 5.22 3.04 -20.95
CA GLY A 90 4.98 2.40 -22.26
C GLY A 90 6.19 1.64 -22.85
N SER A 91 7.23 1.41 -22.05
CA SER A 91 8.55 1.03 -22.52
C SER A 91 8.60 -0.49 -22.70
N PRO A 92 8.83 -1.02 -23.93
CA PRO A 92 8.70 -2.45 -24.20
C PRO A 92 9.81 -3.33 -23.58
N GLN A 93 10.76 -2.76 -22.84
CA GLN A 93 12.04 -3.40 -22.51
C GLN A 93 12.46 -3.31 -21.04
N VAL A 94 11.62 -2.77 -20.15
CA VAL A 94 11.87 -2.87 -18.72
C VAL A 94 11.26 -4.17 -18.22
N THR A 95 12.09 -5.07 -17.66
CA THR A 95 11.65 -6.30 -17.00
C THR A 95 10.56 -5.93 -15.98
N GLN A 96 9.30 -6.31 -16.26
CA GLN A 96 8.18 -5.96 -15.39
C GLN A 96 8.33 -6.70 -14.06
N ILE A 97 8.82 -6.02 -13.03
CA ILE A 97 8.82 -6.55 -11.67
C ILE A 97 7.38 -6.47 -11.17
N LEU A 98 6.69 -7.61 -11.15
CA LEU A 98 5.34 -7.73 -10.59
C LEU A 98 5.39 -7.55 -9.06
N PRO A 99 4.31 -7.07 -8.42
CA PRO A 99 4.20 -7.09 -6.97
C PRO A 99 4.38 -8.49 -6.39
N PHE A 100 4.61 -8.56 -5.08
CA PHE A 100 4.56 -9.84 -4.38
C PHE A 100 3.10 -10.20 -4.06
N ASP A 101 2.75 -11.47 -4.24
CA ASP A 101 1.42 -12.01 -3.94
C ASP A 101 1.30 -12.48 -2.49
N ALA A 102 2.42 -12.89 -1.90
CA ALA A 102 2.57 -13.16 -0.47
C ALA A 102 4.03 -12.98 -0.02
N ALA A 103 4.22 -12.90 1.30
CA ALA A 103 5.53 -12.90 1.92
C ALA A 103 5.63 -13.93 3.05
N ILE A 104 6.84 -14.36 3.37
CA ILE A 104 7.16 -15.24 4.51
C ILE A 104 8.25 -14.54 5.33
N CYS A 105 7.98 -14.28 6.60
CA CYS A 105 8.99 -13.76 7.53
C CYS A 105 9.54 -14.91 8.37
N VAL A 106 10.81 -15.28 8.15
CA VAL A 106 11.46 -16.41 8.82
C VAL A 106 12.43 -15.93 9.89
N GLY A 107 12.33 -16.48 11.09
CA GLY A 107 13.29 -16.17 12.15
C GLY A 107 13.26 -17.19 13.26
N VAL A 108 14.30 -17.18 14.09
CA VAL A 108 14.37 -18.05 15.27
C VAL A 108 14.80 -17.21 16.46
N LEU A 109 13.91 -17.13 17.45
CA LEU A 109 14.17 -16.55 18.76
C LEU A 109 14.27 -17.68 19.77
N ILE A 110 15.36 -17.69 20.53
CA ILE A 110 15.61 -18.67 21.60
C ILE A 110 15.71 -17.91 22.93
N LYS A 111 15.01 -18.39 23.95
CA LYS A 111 14.99 -17.77 25.28
C LYS A 111 16.40 -17.73 25.88
N GLY A 112 16.87 -16.53 26.15
CA GLY A 112 18.06 -16.28 26.96
C GLY A 112 17.74 -15.99 28.42
N SER A 113 18.67 -15.33 29.12
CA SER A 113 18.55 -15.03 30.55
C SER A 113 17.65 -13.84 30.90
N THR A 114 17.28 -13.01 29.91
CA THR A 114 16.55 -11.75 30.13
C THR A 114 15.21 -11.72 29.40
N MET A 115 14.42 -10.67 29.66
CA MET A 115 13.14 -10.40 28.99
C MET A 115 13.27 -9.98 27.51
N HIS A 116 14.50 -9.90 26.99
CA HIS A 116 14.74 -9.52 25.60
C HIS A 116 14.01 -10.43 24.61
N PHE A 117 13.95 -11.73 24.92
CA PHE A 117 13.20 -12.71 24.14
C PHE A 117 11.72 -12.35 24.02
N GLU A 118 11.04 -12.10 25.14
CA GLU A 118 9.61 -11.82 25.19
C GLU A 118 9.27 -10.53 24.46
N TYR A 119 10.00 -9.45 24.72
CA TYR A 119 9.72 -8.15 24.10
C TYR A 119 9.96 -8.15 22.59
N ILE A 120 11.01 -8.83 22.11
CA ILE A 120 11.24 -8.94 20.66
C ILE A 120 10.22 -9.88 20.02
N ALA A 121 9.92 -11.02 20.63
CA ALA A 121 8.95 -11.96 20.10
C ALA A 121 7.57 -11.31 19.94
N ASP A 122 7.10 -10.59 20.95
CA ASP A 122 5.81 -9.90 20.92
C ASP A 122 5.80 -8.76 19.89
N ALA A 123 6.80 -7.87 19.90
CA ALA A 123 6.89 -6.77 18.94
C ALA A 123 7.00 -7.27 17.48
N THR A 124 7.76 -8.34 17.25
CA THR A 124 7.95 -8.94 15.91
C THR A 124 6.65 -9.58 15.43
N THR A 125 5.95 -10.33 16.30
CA THR A 125 4.68 -10.99 15.97
C THR A 125 3.62 -9.97 15.57
N ASN A 126 3.41 -8.94 16.40
CA ASN A 126 2.45 -7.88 16.12
C ASN A 126 2.86 -7.06 14.89
N GLY A 127 4.16 -6.79 14.73
CA GLY A 127 4.69 -6.08 13.57
C GLY A 127 4.39 -6.83 12.27
N ILE A 128 4.71 -8.13 12.19
CA ILE A 128 4.46 -8.96 10.99
C ILE A 128 2.96 -9.00 10.67
N MET A 129 2.11 -9.20 11.68
CA MET A 129 0.65 -9.15 11.50
C MET A 129 0.22 -7.81 10.90
N ARG A 130 0.74 -6.70 11.44
CA ARG A 130 0.42 -5.36 10.96
C ARG A 130 0.86 -5.14 9.52
N VAL A 131 2.02 -5.65 9.11
CA VAL A 131 2.47 -5.57 7.71
C VAL A 131 1.42 -6.15 6.78
N GLY A 132 0.93 -7.36 7.06
CA GLY A 132 -0.05 -8.00 6.17
C GLY A 132 -1.36 -7.22 6.07
N LEU A 133 -1.85 -6.66 7.18
CA LEU A 133 -3.05 -5.82 7.23
C LEU A 133 -2.86 -4.51 6.47
N ASP A 134 -1.72 -3.85 6.63
CA ASP A 134 -1.45 -2.53 6.02
C ASP A 134 -1.14 -2.63 4.52
N THR A 135 -0.48 -3.70 4.07
CA THR A 135 -0.10 -3.85 2.66
C THR A 135 -1.15 -4.58 1.83
N GLY A 136 -2.12 -5.26 2.46
CA GLY A 136 -3.09 -6.13 1.79
C GLY A 136 -2.47 -7.37 1.14
N ILE A 137 -1.25 -7.73 1.55
CA ILE A 137 -0.50 -8.89 1.06
C ILE A 137 -0.34 -9.85 2.24
N PRO A 138 -0.75 -11.13 2.12
CA PRO A 138 -0.56 -12.10 3.18
C PRO A 138 0.92 -12.21 3.58
N VAL A 139 1.20 -12.10 4.88
CA VAL A 139 2.54 -12.31 5.44
C VAL A 139 2.51 -13.49 6.39
N VAL A 140 3.09 -14.60 5.97
CA VAL A 140 3.19 -15.84 6.75
C VAL A 140 4.18 -15.65 7.90
N PHE A 141 3.75 -16.01 9.10
CA PHE A 141 4.53 -15.93 10.32
C PHE A 141 5.41 -17.17 10.48
N GLY A 142 6.64 -17.09 9.98
CA GLY A 142 7.68 -18.12 10.09
C GLY A 142 8.69 -17.87 11.21
N VAL A 143 8.28 -17.23 12.31
CA VAL A 143 9.18 -16.95 13.44
C VAL A 143 8.98 -18.00 14.55
N LEU A 144 10.01 -18.79 14.82
CA LEU A 144 10.02 -19.73 15.93
C LEU A 144 10.37 -19.01 17.24
N THR A 145 9.51 -19.15 18.26
CA THR A 145 9.73 -18.63 19.61
C THR A 145 9.97 -19.79 20.56
N CYS A 146 11.22 -20.24 20.66
CA CYS A 146 11.59 -21.46 21.37
C CYS A 146 12.25 -21.16 22.72
N LEU A 147 12.07 -22.06 23.68
CA LEU A 147 12.74 -21.97 24.97
C LEU A 147 14.15 -22.58 24.92
N THR A 148 14.38 -23.52 24.02
CA THR A 148 15.67 -24.19 23.83
C THR A 148 16.04 -24.28 22.36
N GLU A 149 17.34 -24.41 22.10
CA GLU A 149 17.86 -24.64 20.75
C GLU A 149 17.34 -25.96 20.16
N GLU A 150 17.26 -27.02 20.96
CA GLU A 150 16.75 -28.33 20.55
C GLU A 150 15.31 -28.25 20.02
N GLN A 151 14.44 -27.46 20.68
CA GLN A 151 13.08 -27.21 20.21
C GLN A 151 13.06 -26.56 18.83
N ALA A 152 13.99 -25.63 18.57
CA ALA A 152 14.10 -24.95 17.28
C ALA A 152 14.65 -25.90 16.20
N MET A 153 15.67 -26.71 16.53
CA MET A 153 16.21 -27.74 15.62
C MET A 153 15.14 -28.75 15.19
N GLN A 154 14.34 -29.28 16.12
CA GLN A 154 13.24 -30.20 15.82
C GLN A 154 12.14 -29.55 14.94
N ARG A 155 11.94 -28.23 15.07
CA ARG A 155 10.98 -27.46 14.26
C ARG A 155 11.52 -27.11 12.87
N ALA A 156 12.83 -27.21 12.68
CA ALA A 156 13.50 -27.10 11.40
C ALA A 156 13.77 -28.46 10.73
N GLY A 157 13.34 -29.57 11.34
CA GLY A 157 13.54 -30.93 10.81
C GLY A 157 14.98 -31.42 10.92
N ILE A 158 15.79 -30.80 11.78
CA ILE A 158 17.22 -31.10 11.99
C ILE A 158 17.51 -31.52 13.44
N GLY A 159 16.50 -32.05 14.13
CA GLY A 159 16.67 -32.64 15.47
C GLY A 159 17.70 -33.78 15.47
N LYS A 160 18.17 -34.15 16.66
CA LYS A 160 19.20 -35.18 16.85
C LYS A 160 18.56 -36.57 17.07
N GLY A 161 19.30 -37.62 16.73
CA GLY A 161 18.86 -39.00 16.91
C GLY A 161 17.71 -39.38 15.98
N ASP A 162 16.78 -40.21 16.47
CA ASP A 162 15.62 -40.68 15.72
C ASP A 162 14.51 -39.61 15.61
N ASP A 163 14.50 -38.63 16.51
CA ASP A 163 13.54 -37.53 16.51
C ASP A 163 14.10 -36.28 15.81
N LYS A 164 14.17 -36.36 14.47
CA LYS A 164 14.54 -35.22 13.63
C LYS A 164 13.50 -34.10 13.63
N GLY A 165 12.27 -34.40 14.04
CA GLY A 165 11.14 -33.51 13.97
C GLY A 165 10.65 -33.22 12.54
N HIS A 166 9.89 -32.14 12.38
CA HIS A 166 9.26 -31.72 11.13
C HIS A 166 9.70 -30.31 10.80
N ASN A 167 10.08 -30.07 9.54
CA ASN A 167 10.49 -28.76 9.07
C ASN A 167 9.26 -27.89 8.78
N HIS A 168 8.96 -26.96 9.69
CA HIS A 168 7.84 -26.03 9.54
C HIS A 168 8.01 -25.02 8.40
N GLY A 169 9.23 -24.85 7.88
CA GLY A 169 9.48 -24.11 6.65
C GLY A 169 8.58 -24.61 5.51
N THR A 170 8.41 -25.93 5.39
CA THR A 170 7.52 -26.56 4.40
C THR A 170 6.08 -26.08 4.58
N ASP A 171 5.57 -26.08 5.81
CA ASP A 171 4.21 -25.62 6.12
C ASP A 171 4.01 -24.15 5.74
N TRP A 172 5.01 -23.31 5.99
CA TRP A 172 4.95 -21.88 5.70
C TRP A 172 4.94 -21.59 4.21
N GLY A 173 5.70 -22.36 3.42
CA GLY A 173 5.67 -22.28 1.97
C GLY A 173 4.28 -22.67 1.42
N SER A 174 3.71 -23.78 1.90
CA SER A 174 2.35 -24.21 1.54
C SER A 174 1.30 -23.13 1.88
N ALA A 175 1.35 -22.61 3.10
CA ALA A 175 0.44 -21.56 3.57
C ALA A 175 0.56 -20.28 2.73
N ALA A 176 1.77 -19.90 2.31
CA ALA A 176 1.97 -18.72 1.47
C ALA A 176 1.28 -18.85 0.11
N VAL A 177 1.33 -20.02 -0.51
CA VAL A 177 0.64 -20.30 -1.78
C VAL A 177 -0.87 -20.24 -1.59
N GLU A 178 -1.39 -20.93 -0.58
CA GLU A 178 -2.83 -20.96 -0.30
C GLU A 178 -3.37 -19.56 -0.03
N MET A 179 -2.70 -18.78 0.81
CA MET A 179 -3.12 -17.42 1.14
C MET A 179 -2.99 -16.47 -0.05
N ALA A 180 -1.95 -16.60 -0.87
CA ALA A 180 -1.82 -15.82 -2.11
C ALA A 180 -2.95 -16.12 -3.09
N LEU A 181 -3.29 -17.40 -3.26
CA LEU A 181 -4.39 -17.83 -4.13
C LEU A 181 -5.76 -17.44 -3.58
N LEU A 182 -5.95 -17.44 -2.26
CA LEU A 182 -7.18 -16.93 -1.64
C LEU A 182 -7.33 -15.42 -1.84
N ASN A 183 -6.23 -14.68 -1.66
CA ASN A 183 -6.19 -13.24 -1.93
C ASN A 183 -6.44 -12.92 -3.41
N ALA A 184 -6.05 -13.83 -4.31
CA ALA A 184 -6.42 -13.79 -5.72
C ALA A 184 -7.85 -14.28 -5.96
N GLY A 185 -8.38 -15.22 -5.17
CA GLY A 185 -9.64 -15.96 -5.34
C GLY A 185 -10.93 -15.17 -5.08
N ASP A 186 -10.83 -13.98 -4.48
CA ASP A 186 -11.88 -12.94 -4.57
C ASP A 186 -12.11 -12.43 -6.02
N SER A 187 -11.48 -13.05 -7.02
CA SER A 187 -11.66 -12.82 -8.46
C SER A 187 -12.44 -13.90 -9.23
N VAL A 188 -13.21 -14.80 -8.58
CA VAL A 188 -14.10 -15.76 -9.29
C VAL A 188 -15.49 -15.16 -9.60
N GLU A 189 -15.45 -14.13 -10.43
CA GLU A 189 -16.25 -13.84 -11.61
C GLU A 189 -15.28 -13.00 -12.48
N PRO A 190 -15.39 -12.92 -13.82
CA PRO A 190 -14.77 -11.82 -14.53
C PRO A 190 -15.52 -10.55 -14.12
N VAL A 191 -15.26 -10.09 -12.90
CA VAL A 191 -15.34 -8.69 -12.54
C VAL A 191 -14.39 -8.07 -13.54
N ARG A 192 -14.95 -7.62 -14.68
CA ARG A 192 -14.33 -6.72 -15.66
C ARG A 192 -13.24 -6.01 -14.91
N LYS A 193 -11.95 -6.31 -15.19
CA LYS A 193 -10.76 -5.78 -14.48
C LYS A 193 -11.26 -4.60 -13.68
N ARG A 194 -11.58 -4.77 -12.40
CA ARG A 194 -11.96 -3.62 -11.61
C ARG A 194 -10.62 -2.89 -11.58
N GLU A 195 -10.41 -2.02 -12.57
CA GLU A 195 -9.80 -0.73 -12.33
C GLU A 195 -10.32 -0.42 -10.95
N MET A 196 -9.40 -0.40 -10.00
CA MET A 196 -9.69 0.14 -8.70
C MET A 196 -10.08 1.56 -9.05
N THR A 197 -11.38 1.71 -9.28
CA THR A 197 -12.11 2.92 -9.57
C THR A 197 -12.58 3.23 -8.16
N PRO A 198 -11.74 3.90 -7.35
CA PRO A 198 -12.05 4.30 -6.00
C PRO A 198 -13.50 4.74 -5.92
N ILE A 199 -14.17 4.48 -4.80
CA ILE A 199 -15.61 4.76 -4.62
C ILE A 199 -15.98 6.17 -5.13
N ILE A 200 -15.05 7.11 -4.98
CA ILE A 200 -15.03 8.46 -5.57
C ILE A 200 -15.27 8.47 -7.09
N LEU A 201 -14.46 7.74 -7.87
CA LEU A 201 -14.57 7.69 -9.33
C LEU A 201 -15.91 7.09 -9.78
N ARG A 202 -16.45 6.08 -9.08
CA ARG A 202 -17.81 5.57 -9.35
C ARG A 202 -18.89 6.62 -9.12
N LYS A 203 -18.77 7.40 -8.05
CA LYS A 203 -19.71 8.51 -7.75
C LYS A 203 -19.62 9.63 -8.80
N ILE A 204 -18.45 9.86 -9.39
CA ILE A 204 -18.24 10.84 -10.46
C ILE A 204 -18.83 10.33 -11.79
N GLU A 205 -18.66 9.04 -12.10
CA GLU A 205 -19.19 8.38 -13.31
C GLU A 205 -20.72 8.37 -13.38
N GLN A 206 -21.42 8.30 -12.24
CA GLN A 206 -22.89 8.27 -12.19
C GLN A 206 -23.58 9.61 -12.47
N ARG A 207 -22.83 10.72 -12.61
CA ARG A 207 -23.41 12.04 -12.86
C ARG A 207 -23.43 12.37 -14.35
N ALA A 208 -24.57 12.81 -14.87
CA ALA A 208 -24.70 13.33 -16.23
C ALA A 208 -24.20 14.78 -16.30
N TRP A 209 -23.36 15.11 -17.29
CA TRP A 209 -22.71 16.41 -17.41
C TRP A 209 -23.08 17.13 -18.70
N GLY A 210 -23.43 18.42 -18.60
CA GLY A 210 -23.63 19.28 -19.76
C GLY A 210 -22.31 19.66 -20.45
N PRO A 211 -22.31 19.89 -21.78
CA PRO A 211 -21.15 20.37 -22.51
C PRO A 211 -20.78 21.82 -22.15
N GLY A 212 -19.48 22.15 -22.16
CA GLY A 212 -18.98 23.54 -22.10
C GLY A 212 -18.88 24.23 -20.73
N GLN A 213 -19.17 23.54 -19.63
CA GLN A 213 -19.08 24.14 -18.29
C GLN A 213 -17.69 23.93 -17.66
N LEU A 214 -17.12 24.96 -17.04
CA LEU A 214 -15.85 24.88 -16.29
C LEU A 214 -16.01 23.94 -15.08
N ARG A 215 -14.97 23.14 -14.82
CA ARG A 215 -14.98 22.02 -13.88
C ARG A 215 -13.77 22.08 -12.96
N VAL A 216 -14.02 22.21 -11.66
CA VAL A 216 -12.99 22.32 -10.62
C VAL A 216 -13.19 21.25 -9.57
N ALA A 217 -12.13 20.57 -9.17
CA ALA A 217 -12.15 19.60 -8.09
C ALA A 217 -11.49 20.17 -6.83
N ILE A 218 -12.13 19.99 -5.68
CA ILE A 218 -11.55 20.21 -4.37
C ILE A 218 -11.30 18.82 -3.78
N VAL A 219 -10.03 18.47 -3.56
CA VAL A 219 -9.59 17.18 -3.05
C VAL A 219 -9.08 17.37 -1.62
N HIS A 220 -9.57 16.60 -0.65
CA HIS A 220 -9.15 16.77 0.73
C HIS A 220 -9.17 15.44 1.50
N THR A 221 -8.41 15.37 2.60
CA THR A 221 -8.34 14.19 3.46
C THR A 221 -9.51 14.13 4.45
N VAL A 222 -9.62 13.02 5.21
CA VAL A 222 -10.64 12.85 6.28
C VAL A 222 -10.21 13.51 7.60
N GLU A 223 -8.91 13.74 7.79
CA GLU A 223 -8.37 14.25 9.04
C GLU A 223 -8.90 15.68 9.31
N ASN A 224 -9.25 15.97 10.56
CA ASN A 224 -9.79 17.27 10.97
C ASN A 224 -11.04 17.71 10.18
N TRP A 225 -11.96 16.77 9.95
CA TRP A 225 -13.16 16.91 9.12
C TRP A 225 -13.93 18.22 9.33
N ASP A 226 -14.21 18.62 10.57
CA ASP A 226 -15.07 19.78 10.87
C ASP A 226 -14.50 21.09 10.31
N ILE A 227 -13.17 21.22 10.29
CA ILE A 227 -12.45 22.40 9.79
C ILE A 227 -12.33 22.33 8.26
N VAL A 228 -11.95 21.17 7.74
CA VAL A 228 -11.79 20.93 6.30
C VAL A 228 -13.13 21.11 5.58
N GLU A 229 -14.22 20.59 6.13
CA GLU A 229 -15.56 20.73 5.57
C GLU A 229 -15.99 22.20 5.47
N ARG A 230 -15.69 23.02 6.49
CA ARG A 230 -15.99 24.45 6.48
C ARG A 230 -15.24 25.17 5.35
N LEU A 231 -13.93 24.98 5.26
CA LEU A 231 -13.08 25.56 4.21
C LEU A 231 -13.52 25.10 2.81
N VAL A 232 -13.79 23.80 2.64
CA VAL A 232 -14.25 23.22 1.38
C VAL A 232 -15.60 23.81 0.96
N ASN A 233 -16.52 24.03 1.92
CA ASN A 233 -17.81 24.65 1.65
C ASN A 233 -17.69 26.14 1.27
N GLU A 234 -16.79 26.90 1.90
CA GLU A 234 -16.50 28.28 1.53
C GLU A 234 -15.88 28.38 0.13
N LEU A 235 -14.87 27.56 -0.17
CA LEU A 235 -14.26 27.49 -1.51
C LEU A 235 -15.30 27.11 -2.57
N ARG A 236 -16.16 26.14 -2.27
CA ARG A 236 -17.25 25.74 -3.15
C ARG A 236 -18.24 26.87 -3.39
N TYR A 237 -18.59 27.63 -2.34
CA TYR A 237 -19.48 28.78 -2.44
C TYR A 237 -18.88 29.87 -3.34
N GLU A 238 -17.61 30.23 -3.12
CA GLU A 238 -16.89 31.24 -3.90
C GLU A 238 -16.80 30.87 -5.38
N LEU A 239 -16.40 29.63 -5.69
CA LEU A 239 -16.26 29.13 -7.06
C LEU A 239 -17.61 29.02 -7.79
N LYS A 240 -18.65 28.52 -7.11
CA LYS A 240 -19.96 28.31 -7.74
C LYS A 240 -20.69 29.63 -7.99
N ASN A 241 -20.70 30.54 -7.02
CA ASN A 241 -21.55 31.73 -7.08
C ASN A 241 -20.92 32.91 -7.83
N LYS A 242 -19.59 33.04 -7.82
CA LYS A 242 -18.92 34.21 -8.44
C LYS A 242 -18.43 33.95 -9.86
N HIS A 243 -18.26 32.69 -10.23
CA HIS A 243 -17.48 32.32 -11.42
C HIS A 243 -18.14 31.29 -12.33
N PHE A 244 -19.39 30.90 -12.05
CA PHE A 244 -20.17 29.95 -12.87
C PHE A 244 -19.43 28.62 -13.12
N VAL A 245 -18.79 28.09 -12.08
CA VAL A 245 -17.97 26.86 -12.13
C VAL A 245 -18.70 25.70 -11.48
N ASN A 246 -18.59 24.51 -12.10
CA ASN A 246 -18.98 23.27 -11.46
C ASN A 246 -17.86 22.77 -10.53
N VAL A 247 -18.15 22.72 -9.24
CA VAL A 247 -17.22 22.29 -8.20
C VAL A 247 -17.54 20.88 -7.73
N PHE A 248 -16.51 20.03 -7.65
CA PHE A 248 -16.59 18.66 -7.13
C PHE A 248 -15.80 18.56 -5.83
N ASN A 249 -16.41 18.02 -4.78
CA ASN A 249 -15.71 17.73 -3.54
C ASN A 249 -15.33 16.24 -3.54
N ILE A 250 -14.04 15.97 -3.45
CA ILE A 250 -13.44 14.64 -3.42
C ILE A 250 -12.81 14.46 -2.04
N LYS A 251 -13.49 13.69 -1.20
CA LYS A 251 -12.99 13.26 0.11
C LYS A 251 -12.21 11.97 -0.05
N LEU A 252 -10.91 11.99 0.21
CA LEU A 252 -10.08 10.79 0.27
C LEU A 252 -10.40 9.99 1.53
N THR A 253 -10.26 8.66 1.52
CA THR A 253 -10.42 7.82 2.72
C THR A 253 -9.09 7.67 3.49
N GLN A 254 -9.13 7.19 4.75
CA GLN A 254 -7.91 6.92 5.54
C GLN A 254 -6.96 5.89 4.89
N SER A 255 -7.47 5.09 3.96
CA SER A 255 -6.70 4.10 3.18
C SER A 255 -6.00 4.69 1.95
N GLU A 256 -6.36 5.91 1.53
CA GLU A 256 -5.86 6.55 0.31
C GLU A 256 -4.72 7.53 0.68
N SER A 257 -3.55 7.37 0.05
CA SER A 257 -2.38 8.22 0.34
C SER A 257 -2.40 9.50 -0.47
N ILE A 258 -1.95 10.62 0.13
CA ILE A 258 -1.81 11.92 -0.55
C ILE A 258 -0.91 11.85 -1.80
N HIS A 259 0.03 10.92 -1.85
CA HIS A 259 0.91 10.72 -3.01
C HIS A 259 0.19 10.18 -4.25
N GLU A 260 -1.02 9.66 -4.08
CA GLU A 260 -1.86 9.15 -5.16
C GLU A 260 -2.67 10.27 -5.82
N ILE A 261 -2.87 11.41 -5.14
CA ILE A 261 -3.66 12.56 -5.63
C ILE A 261 -3.33 12.97 -7.08
N PRO A 262 -2.06 13.06 -7.51
CA PRO A 262 -1.75 13.39 -8.91
C PRO A 262 -2.26 12.37 -9.91
N GLN A 263 -2.25 11.07 -9.56
CA GLN A 263 -2.77 10.01 -10.41
C GLN A 263 -4.30 10.12 -10.53
N TYR A 264 -4.98 10.44 -9.43
CA TYR A 264 -6.42 10.73 -9.44
C TYR A 264 -6.73 11.92 -10.34
N ILE A 265 -6.01 13.04 -10.16
CA ILE A 265 -6.22 14.27 -10.93
C ILE A 265 -5.95 14.03 -12.42
N ALA A 266 -4.87 13.32 -12.77
CA ALA A 266 -4.56 13.02 -14.16
C ALA A 266 -5.64 12.15 -14.84
N ARG A 267 -6.14 11.11 -14.13
CA ARG A 267 -7.26 10.27 -14.61
C ARG A 267 -8.57 11.06 -14.74
N LEU A 268 -8.82 11.98 -13.81
CA LEU A 268 -10.01 12.82 -13.85
C LEU A 268 -9.92 13.88 -14.96
N HIS A 269 -8.75 14.46 -15.19
CA HIS A 269 -8.53 15.44 -16.24
C HIS A 269 -8.77 14.85 -17.64
N SER A 270 -8.21 13.67 -17.92
CA SER A 270 -8.35 13.01 -19.23
C SER A 270 -9.80 12.67 -19.61
N ARG A 271 -10.68 12.43 -18.62
CA ARG A 271 -12.10 12.08 -18.84
C ARG A 271 -13.06 13.25 -18.66
N TYR A 272 -12.79 14.17 -17.73
CA TYR A 272 -13.76 15.18 -17.30
C TYR A 272 -13.30 16.63 -17.53
N GLN A 273 -12.11 16.85 -18.08
CA GLN A 273 -11.52 18.19 -18.26
C GLN A 273 -11.49 18.97 -16.92
N ILE A 274 -11.03 18.33 -15.84
CA ILE A 274 -10.84 19.00 -14.56
C ILE A 274 -9.60 19.89 -14.65
N ILE A 275 -9.79 21.20 -14.63
CA ILE A 275 -8.70 22.13 -14.97
C ILE A 275 -7.95 22.63 -13.73
N TYR A 276 -8.58 22.51 -12.55
CA TYR A 276 -8.00 22.94 -11.29
C TYR A 276 -8.32 21.96 -10.16
N ALA A 277 -7.31 21.59 -9.37
CA ALA A 277 -7.43 20.72 -8.21
C ALA A 277 -6.78 21.35 -6.97
N VAL A 278 -7.51 21.43 -5.86
CA VAL A 278 -6.99 21.94 -4.58
C VAL A 278 -6.84 20.80 -3.58
N GLY A 279 -5.64 20.58 -3.03
CA GLY A 279 -5.39 19.68 -1.90
C GLY A 279 -5.47 20.40 -0.54
N VAL A 280 -5.86 19.74 0.56
CA VAL A 280 -5.74 20.30 1.93
C VAL A 280 -5.06 19.29 2.86
N GLU A 281 -3.97 19.69 3.54
CA GLU A 281 -3.21 18.81 4.46
C GLU A 281 -2.69 19.57 5.70
N PHE A 282 -2.63 18.90 6.87
CA PHE A 282 -2.06 19.41 8.11
C PHE A 282 -0.67 18.83 8.41
N LYS A 283 0.24 19.65 8.96
CA LYS A 283 1.63 19.24 9.27
C LYS A 283 1.75 18.16 10.36
N THR A 284 0.73 17.98 11.19
CA THR A 284 0.70 16.92 12.22
C THR A 284 0.51 15.52 11.64
N SER A 285 0.27 15.40 10.34
CA SER A 285 0.30 14.12 9.63
C SER A 285 1.70 13.50 9.78
N PRO A 286 1.81 12.24 10.27
CA PRO A 286 3.09 11.52 10.35
C PRO A 286 3.73 11.28 8.97
N LEU A 287 3.03 11.63 7.89
CA LEU A 287 3.43 11.51 6.49
C LEU A 287 3.87 12.85 5.86
N TYR A 288 4.05 13.91 6.65
CA TYR A 288 4.42 15.23 6.17
C TYR A 288 5.76 15.23 5.41
N GLU A 289 5.75 15.65 4.14
CA GLU A 289 6.97 15.90 3.35
C GLU A 289 7.01 17.37 2.87
N PRO A 290 7.99 18.19 3.32
CA PRO A 290 8.11 19.61 2.95
C PRO A 290 8.20 19.92 1.44
N ARG A 291 8.41 18.89 0.60
CA ARG A 291 8.62 18.99 -0.85
C ARG A 291 7.41 18.57 -1.67
N LEU A 292 6.25 18.36 -1.04
CA LEU A 292 5.07 17.80 -1.68
C LEU A 292 4.65 18.59 -2.93
N VAL A 293 4.58 19.92 -2.87
CA VAL A 293 4.21 20.75 -4.05
C VAL A 293 5.16 20.50 -5.23
N ASP A 294 6.47 20.54 -5.00
CA ASP A 294 7.49 20.37 -6.04
C ASP A 294 7.48 18.94 -6.64
N LEU A 295 7.24 17.93 -5.78
CA LEU A 295 7.11 16.52 -6.19
C LEU A 295 5.85 16.29 -7.03
N LEU A 296 4.71 16.87 -6.63
CA LEU A 296 3.43 16.68 -7.30
C LEU A 296 3.39 17.45 -8.63
N THR A 297 3.94 18.67 -8.68
CA THR A 297 4.09 19.44 -9.93
C THR A 297 4.98 18.73 -10.94
N ARG A 298 6.12 18.16 -10.52
CA ARG A 298 7.00 17.35 -11.39
C ARG A 298 6.30 16.09 -11.90
N ARG A 299 5.51 15.41 -11.05
CA ARG A 299 4.74 14.22 -11.44
C ARG A 299 3.65 14.54 -12.46
N LEU A 300 2.94 15.66 -12.32
CA LEU A 300 1.95 16.10 -13.32
C LEU A 300 2.61 16.45 -14.66
N GLY A 301 3.79 17.08 -14.64
CA GLY A 301 4.58 17.32 -15.85
C GLY A 301 5.07 16.04 -16.54
N ALA A 302 5.50 15.04 -15.77
CA ALA A 302 5.97 13.76 -16.29
C ALA A 302 4.85 12.85 -16.87
N LEU A 303 3.59 13.10 -16.49
CA LEU A 303 2.41 12.42 -17.05
C LEU A 303 1.96 12.98 -18.40
N GLY A 304 2.58 14.07 -18.87
CA GLY A 304 2.29 14.74 -20.14
C GLY A 304 2.89 14.05 -21.37
N GLY A 305 2.46 12.82 -21.67
CA GLY A 305 2.57 12.25 -23.01
C GLY A 305 1.37 12.69 -23.85
N GLU A 306 1.60 13.44 -24.94
CA GLU A 306 0.61 13.90 -25.93
C GLU A 306 -0.79 14.29 -25.39
N LEU A 307 -0.88 15.05 -24.29
CA LEU A 307 -2.15 15.65 -23.87
C LEU A 307 -2.46 16.88 -24.75
N LYS A 308 -3.53 16.80 -25.55
CA LYS A 308 -4.09 17.93 -26.35
C LYS A 308 -4.83 18.99 -25.51
N LEU A 309 -4.80 18.90 -24.18
CA LEU A 309 -5.50 19.80 -23.25
C LEU A 309 -4.49 20.41 -22.27
N PRO A 310 -4.71 21.64 -21.75
CA PRO A 310 -3.82 22.21 -20.76
C PRO A 310 -3.78 21.33 -19.50
N LEU A 311 -2.59 21.14 -18.95
CA LEU A 311 -2.39 20.32 -17.75
C LEU A 311 -3.26 20.85 -16.60
N PRO A 312 -3.84 19.96 -15.76
CA PRO A 312 -4.57 20.39 -14.59
C PRO A 312 -3.61 21.15 -13.68
N VAL A 313 -4.04 22.33 -13.24
CA VAL A 313 -3.29 23.11 -12.25
C VAL A 313 -3.61 22.52 -10.89
N PHE A 314 -2.59 21.99 -10.23
CA PHE A 314 -2.70 21.52 -8.86
C PHE A 314 -2.10 22.56 -7.92
N ASP A 315 -2.89 22.94 -6.92
CA ASP A 315 -2.43 23.78 -5.82
C ASP A 315 -2.78 23.10 -4.50
N CYS A 316 -1.91 23.20 -3.50
CA CYS A 316 -2.09 22.52 -2.22
C CYS A 316 -2.13 23.53 -1.08
N ILE A 317 -3.23 23.51 -0.34
CA ILE A 317 -3.40 24.23 0.92
C ILE A 317 -2.72 23.42 2.02
N LEU A 318 -1.49 23.79 2.34
CA LEU A 318 -0.79 23.30 3.53
C LEU A 318 -1.22 24.14 4.73
N VAL A 319 -1.97 23.54 5.65
CA VAL A 319 -2.41 24.17 6.89
C VAL A 319 -1.32 23.98 7.95
N ARG A 320 -0.72 25.09 8.42
CA ARG A 320 0.34 25.07 9.42
C ARG A 320 -0.20 25.02 10.86
N ASP A 321 0.31 24.04 11.59
CA ASP A 321 0.61 23.95 13.04
C ASP A 321 -0.41 24.28 14.14
N SER A 322 -1.60 24.79 13.87
CA SER A 322 -2.71 24.74 14.86
C SER A 322 -4.06 25.06 14.24
N GLN A 323 -5.12 24.43 14.76
CA GLN A 323 -6.51 24.77 14.47
C GLN A 323 -6.78 26.28 14.59
N GLU A 324 -6.18 26.93 15.58
CA GLU A 324 -6.37 28.35 15.91
C GLU A 324 -5.85 29.32 14.84
N GLN A 325 -4.69 29.04 14.23
CA GLN A 325 -4.15 29.88 13.15
C GLN A 325 -4.93 29.76 11.84
N LEU A 326 -5.47 28.58 11.53
CA LEU A 326 -6.35 28.42 10.37
C LEU A 326 -7.68 29.14 10.59
N GLU A 327 -8.27 29.00 11.78
CA GLU A 327 -9.49 29.71 12.16
C GLU A 327 -9.29 31.24 12.05
N GLN A 328 -8.14 31.77 12.47
CA GLN A 328 -7.81 33.18 12.33
C GLN A 328 -7.70 33.64 10.86
N GLN A 329 -7.08 32.82 9.99
CA GLN A 329 -7.02 33.12 8.55
C GLN A 329 -8.39 33.05 7.85
N MET A 330 -9.29 32.20 8.36
CA MET A 330 -10.67 32.11 7.86
C MET A 330 -11.55 33.28 8.34
N GLN A 331 -11.31 33.81 9.54
CA GLN A 331 -12.06 34.95 10.10
C GLN A 331 -11.94 36.23 9.26
N ASP A 332 -10.82 36.43 8.55
CA ASP A 332 -10.62 37.58 7.67
C ASP A 332 -11.43 37.52 6.35
N GLY A 333 -12.13 36.41 6.08
CA GLY A 333 -13.02 36.21 4.93
C GLY A 333 -12.35 36.26 3.54
N CYS A 334 -11.06 36.59 3.48
CA CYS A 334 -10.30 36.80 2.26
C CYS A 334 -9.58 35.55 1.77
N PHE A 335 -9.41 34.53 2.63
CA PHE A 335 -8.65 33.33 2.29
C PHE A 335 -9.28 32.57 1.13
N ALA A 336 -10.50 32.06 1.28
CA ALA A 336 -11.20 31.32 0.22
C ALA A 336 -11.35 32.14 -1.08
N LYS A 337 -11.61 33.45 -0.96
CA LYS A 337 -11.76 34.37 -2.09
C LYS A 337 -10.45 34.61 -2.86
N SER A 338 -9.33 34.82 -2.16
CA SER A 338 -7.99 34.95 -2.76
C SER A 338 -7.59 33.68 -3.52
N TRP A 339 -7.94 32.53 -2.97
CA TRP A 339 -7.62 31.22 -3.52
C TRP A 339 -8.50 30.84 -4.71
N ALA A 340 -9.81 31.08 -4.63
CA ALA A 340 -10.71 30.91 -5.78
C ALA A 340 -10.24 31.77 -6.97
N ARG A 341 -9.80 33.02 -6.71
CA ARG A 341 -9.24 33.90 -7.74
C ARG A 341 -7.96 33.35 -8.35
N ARG A 342 -7.01 32.85 -7.55
CA ARG A 342 -5.78 32.21 -8.04
C ARG A 342 -6.06 31.00 -8.94
N GLY A 343 -7.01 30.16 -8.56
CA GLY A 343 -7.38 29.00 -9.38
C GLY A 343 -7.99 29.37 -10.72
N ILE A 344 -8.71 30.49 -10.78
CA ILE A 344 -9.30 31.01 -12.00
C ILE A 344 -8.26 31.72 -12.86
N ASP A 345 -7.37 32.52 -12.28
CA ASP A 345 -6.30 33.20 -13.01
C ASP A 345 -5.37 32.18 -13.66
N ALA A 346 -5.01 31.11 -12.94
CA ALA A 346 -4.23 30.00 -13.50
C ALA A 346 -4.97 29.30 -14.66
N PHE A 347 -6.30 29.15 -14.56
CA PHE A 347 -7.14 28.65 -15.65
C PHE A 347 -7.15 29.60 -16.86
N THR A 348 -7.35 30.91 -16.67
CA THR A 348 -7.37 31.90 -17.77
C THR A 348 -6.03 31.97 -18.51
N MET A 349 -4.92 31.73 -17.81
CA MET A 349 -3.59 31.67 -18.42
C MET A 349 -3.32 30.38 -19.23
N LEU A 350 -3.96 29.27 -18.85
CA LEU A 350 -3.66 27.94 -19.40
C LEU A 350 -4.77 27.39 -20.31
N GLY A 351 -5.99 27.92 -20.27
CA GLY A 351 -7.08 27.53 -21.16
C GLY A 351 -6.74 27.72 -22.65
N PRO A 352 -7.25 26.87 -23.55
CA PRO A 352 -7.09 27.10 -24.99
C PRO A 352 -7.74 28.44 -25.38
N ARG A 353 -7.03 29.26 -26.16
CA ARG A 353 -7.65 30.38 -26.89
C ARG A 353 -8.52 29.85 -28.03
#